data_AF-A0A947UGR4-F1
#
_entry.id   AF-A0A947UGR4-F1
#
_cell.length_a   1.000
_cell.length_b   1.000
_cell.length_c   1.000
_cell.angle_alpha   90.00
_cell.angle_beta   90.00
_cell.angle_gamma   90.00
#
_symmetry.space_group_name_H-M   'P 1'
#
loop_
_entity.id
_entity.type
_entity.pdbx_description
1 polymer ?
#
loop_
_entity_poly.entity_id
_entity_poly.type
_entity_poly.pdbx_seq_one_letter_code
_entity_poly.pdbx_strand_id
1 'polypeptide(L)' 'MNNGSQTQQNLLKAFAGESQARNKYHMFAKMARKENLEWIARVFEETADNERSHAEELFEQIRGEVKAGAELEIK' A
#
# COMPACT_ATOMS: atom_id res chain seq x y z
N MET A 1 -0.61 13.32 -25.61
CA MET A 1 -0.26 12.45 -24.47
C MET A 1 -1.55 12.17 -23.73
N ASN A 2 -2.13 10.97 -23.87
CA ASN A 2 -3.28 10.59 -23.05
C ASN A 2 -2.75 10.18 -21.68
N ASN A 3 -2.64 11.15 -20.78
CA ASN A 3 -2.53 10.88 -19.35
C ASN A 3 -3.71 9.98 -18.98
N GLY A 4 -3.47 8.86 -18.28
CA GLY A 4 -4.57 8.08 -17.70
C GLY A 4 -5.51 9.02 -16.94
N SER A 5 -6.81 8.70 -16.92
CA SER A 5 -7.81 9.59 -16.33
C SER A 5 -7.42 9.99 -14.91
N GLN A 6 -7.87 11.16 -14.43
CA GLN A 6 -7.59 11.58 -13.05
C GLN A 6 -7.96 10.48 -12.04
N THR A 7 -9.03 9.72 -12.32
CA THR A 7 -9.44 8.53 -11.58
C THR A 7 -8.36 7.44 -11.58
N GLN A 8 -7.80 7.07 -12.74
CA GLN A 8 -6.72 6.07 -12.81
C GLN A 8 -5.46 6.51 -12.04
N GLN A 9 -5.09 7.79 -12.14
CA GLN A 9 -3.95 8.32 -11.38
C GLN A 9 -4.21 8.29 -9.88
N ASN A 10 -5.43 8.62 -9.44
CA ASN A 10 -5.80 8.55 -8.03
C ASN A 10 -5.80 7.11 -7.51
N LEU A 11 -6.29 6.14 -8.30
CA LEU A 11 -6.24 4.72 -7.96
C LEU A 11 -4.80 4.22 -7.82
N LEU A 12 -3.90 4.60 -8.73
CA LEU A 12 -2.48 4.24 -8.64
C LEU A 12 -1.80 4.84 -7.40
N LYS A 13 -2.10 6.11 -7.08
CA LYS A 13 -1.59 6.77 -5.87
C LYS A 13 -2.10 6.10 -4.59
N ALA A 14 -3.39 5.76 -4.54
CA ALA A 14 -3.97 5.04 -3.42
C ALA A 14 -3.32 3.66 -3.26
N PHE A 15 -3.20 2.89 -4.34
CA PHE A 15 -2.54 1.58 -4.33
C PHE A 15 -1.11 1.65 -3.81
N ALA A 16 -0.34 2.65 -4.24
CA ALA A 16 1.02 2.88 -3.75
C ALA A 16 1.02 3.26 -2.25
N GLY A 17 0.07 4.09 -1.81
CA GLY A 17 -0.12 4.46 -0.41
C GLY A 17 -0.39 3.26 0.50
N GLU A 18 -1.36 2.42 0.13
CA GLU A 18 -1.70 1.21 0.91
C GLU A 18 -0.53 0.21 0.93
N SER A 19 0.19 0.08 -0.18
CA SER A 19 1.40 -0.75 -0.25
C SER A 19 2.51 -0.25 0.69
N GLN A 20 2.68 1.07 0.81
CA GLN A 20 3.65 1.66 1.74
C GLN A 20 3.20 1.49 3.19
N ALA A 21 1.92 1.70 3.49
CA ALA A 21 1.34 1.50 4.82
C ALA A 21 1.54 0.06 5.30
N ARG A 22 1.22 -0.93 4.46
CA ARG A 22 1.50 -2.35 4.72
C ARG A 22 2.95 -2.61 5.13
N ASN A 23 3.90 -2.11 4.34
CA ASN A 23 5.32 -2.30 4.61
C ASN A 23 5.74 -1.67 5.95
N LYS A 24 5.23 -0.48 6.25
CA LYS A 24 5.46 0.22 7.53
C LYS A 24 4.96 -0.60 8.70
N TYR A 25 3.73 -1.15 8.63
CA TYR A 25 3.19 -1.98 9.69
C TYR A 25 3.96 -3.30 9.86
N HIS A 26 4.39 -3.95 8.78
CA HIS A 26 5.29 -5.10 8.90
C HIS A 26 6.63 -4.76 9.57
N MET A 27 7.19 -3.56 9.33
CA MET A 27 8.40 -3.12 10.04
C MET A 27 8.13 -2.94 11.54
N PHE A 28 7.00 -2.36 11.91
CA PHE A 28 6.62 -2.19 13.32
C PHE A 28 6.35 -3.52 14.02
N ALA A 29 5.71 -4.48 13.35
CA ALA A 29 5.57 -5.83 13.86
C ALA A 29 6.92 -6.48 14.18
N LYS A 30 7.89 -6.36 13.27
CA LYS A 30 9.26 -6.85 13.49
C LYS A 30 9.94 -6.17 14.67
N MET A 31 9.77 -4.87 14.84
CA MET A 31 10.30 -4.13 16.00
C MET A 31 9.64 -4.60 17.30
N ALA A 32 8.31 -4.72 17.34
CA ALA A 32 7.58 -5.19 18.52
C ALA A 32 8.01 -6.62 18.94
N ARG A 33 8.24 -7.53 17.98
CA ARG A 33 8.76 -8.88 18.29
C ARG A 33 10.15 -8.84 18.92
N LYS A 34 11.05 -7.94 18.48
CA LYS A 34 12.38 -7.78 19.08
C LYS A 34 12.32 -7.32 20.53
N GLU A 35 11.31 -6.52 20.88
CA GLU A 35 11.04 -6.05 22.24
C GLU A 35 10.21 -7.05 23.08
N ASN A 36 9.97 -8.28 22.57
CA ASN A 36 9.11 -9.29 23.18
C ASN A 36 7.64 -8.86 23.40
N LEU A 37 7.15 -7.90 22.60
CA LEU A 37 5.77 -7.39 22.65
C LEU A 37 4.88 -8.14 21.64
N GLU A 38 4.70 -9.44 21.85
CA GLU A 38 4.07 -10.35 20.87
C GLU A 38 2.63 -9.96 20.49
N TRP A 39 1.81 -9.50 21.44
CA TRP A 39 0.45 -9.03 21.12
C TRP A 39 0.47 -7.79 20.24
N ILE A 40 1.36 -6.83 20.52
CA ILE A 40 1.50 -5.61 19.72
C ILE A 40 1.98 -5.95 18.31
N ALA A 41 2.90 -6.93 18.17
CA ALA A 41 3.33 -7.41 16.87
C ALA A 41 2.17 -7.96 16.04
N ARG A 42 1.26 -8.75 16.65
CA ARG A 42 0.08 -9.31 15.98
C ARG A 42 -0.89 -8.23 15.51
N VAL A 43 -1.11 -7.18 16.30
CA VAL A 43 -1.96 -6.04 15.89
C VAL A 43 -1.38 -5.35 14.65
N PHE A 44 -0.07 -5.15 14.59
CA PHE A 44 0.57 -4.58 13.40
C PHE A 44 0.52 -5.52 12.19
N GLU A 45 0.64 -6.83 12.38
CA GLU A 45 0.49 -7.80 11.28
C GLU A 45 -0.93 -7.83 10.73
N GLU A 46 -1.94 -7.86 11.60
CA GLU A 46 -3.35 -7.78 11.20
C GLU A 46 -3.63 -6.49 10.44
N THR A 47 -3.07 -5.36 10.90
CA THR A 47 -3.21 -4.08 10.20
C THR A 47 -2.51 -4.11 8.84
N ALA A 48 -1.32 -4.73 8.74
CA ALA A 48 -0.62 -4.89 7.46
C ALA A 48 -1.42 -5.76 6.47
N ASP A 49 -2.11 -6.79 6.95
CA ASP A 49 -2.98 -7.64 6.13
C ASP A 49 -4.26 -6.91 5.66
N ASN A 50 -4.79 -5.99 6.47
CA ASN A 50 -5.88 -5.10 6.05
C ASN A 50 -5.43 -4.18 4.90
N GLU A 51 -4.27 -3.52 5.02
CA GLU A 51 -3.76 -2.66 3.93
C GLU A 51 -3.39 -3.46 2.68
N ARG A 52 -2.98 -4.74 2.82
CA ARG A 52 -2.83 -5.65 1.68
C ARG A 52 -4.16 -5.83 0.95
N SER A 53 -5.24 -6.06 1.69
CA SER A 53 -6.58 -6.27 1.12
C SER A 53 -7.07 -4.99 0.42
N HIS A 54 -6.88 -3.81 1.03
CA HIS A 54 -7.18 -2.53 0.38
C HIS A 54 -6.38 -2.34 -0.93
N ALA A 55 -5.08 -2.67 -0.92
CA ALA A 55 -4.24 -2.59 -2.12
C ALA A 55 -4.71 -3.56 -3.22
N GLU A 56 -5.11 -4.78 -2.87
CA GLU A 56 -5.65 -5.76 -3.82
C GLU A 56 -6.95 -5.25 -4.47
N GLU A 57 -7.89 -4.71 -3.68
CA GLU A 57 -9.13 -4.12 -4.21
C GLU A 57 -8.87 -2.93 -5.14
N LEU A 58 -7.92 -2.05 -4.78
CA LEU A 58 -7.52 -0.92 -5.62
C LEU A 58 -6.85 -1.38 -6.92
N PHE A 59 -6.05 -2.44 -6.85
CA PHE A 59 -5.40 -3.04 -8.02
C PHE A 59 -6.42 -3.60 -9.01
N GLU A 60 -7.45 -4.28 -8.55
CA GLU A 60 -8.54 -4.78 -9.40
C GLU A 60 -9.32 -3.66 -10.11
N GLN A 61 -9.41 -2.48 -9.49
CA GLN A 61 -10.06 -1.29 -10.06
C GLN A 61 -9.21 -0.58 -11.11
N ILE A 62 -7.89 -0.80 -11.13
CA ILE A 62 -6.99 -0.25 -12.14
C ILE A 62 -7.22 -1.00 -13.47
N ARG A 63 -8.00 -0.39 -14.38
CA ARG A 63 -8.23 -0.88 -15.75
C ARG A 63 -7.21 -0.28 -16.74
N GLY A 64 -6.64 -1.08 -17.64
CA GLY A 64 -5.87 -0.63 -18.82
C GLY A 64 -4.34 -0.62 -18.68
N GLU A 65 -3.63 -0.30 -19.78
CA GLU A 65 -2.16 -0.19 -19.80
C GLU A 65 -1.68 0.96 -18.89
N VAL A 66 -1.04 0.62 -17.77
CA VAL A 66 -0.29 1.58 -16.97
C VAL A 66 1.03 1.86 -17.68
N LYS A 67 1.11 2.93 -18.49
CA LYS A 67 2.41 3.43 -18.94
C LYS A 67 3.09 4.14 -17.76
N ALA A 68 4.09 3.49 -17.20
CA ALA A 68 4.98 4.05 -16.19
C ALA A 68 5.69 5.29 -16.78
N GLY A 69 5.09 6.46 -16.60
CA GLY A 69 5.59 7.71 -17.19
C GLY A 69 5.11 8.97 -16.49
N ALA A 70 4.40 8.86 -15.36
CA ALA A 70 4.21 9.99 -14.46
C ALA A 70 5.24 9.84 -13.35
N GLU A 71 6.08 10.86 -13.15
CA GLU A 71 6.89 11.02 -11.95
C GLU A 71 5.95 10.93 -10.73
N LEU A 72 5.87 9.74 -10.15
CA LEU A 72 5.24 9.53 -8.86
C LEU A 72 6.26 10.01 -7.83
N GLU A 73 6.29 11.33 -7.59
CA GLU A 73 6.89 11.86 -6.37
C GLU A 73 6.10 11.31 -5.19
N ILE A 74 6.64 10.26 -4.57
CA ILE A 74 6.27 9.82 -3.24
C ILE A 74 7.11 10.67 -2.30
N LYS A 75 6.46 11.62 -1.62
CA LYS A 75 7.08 12.45 -0.57
C LYS A 75 7.14 11.72 0.76
#